data_AF-A0AAD9QE08-F1
#
_entry.id   AF-A0AAD9QE08-F1
#
_cell.length_a   1.000
_cell.length_b   1.000
_cell.length_c   1.000
_cell.angle_alpha   90.00
_cell.angle_beta   90.00
_cell.angle_gamma   90.00
#
_symmetry.space_group_name_H-M   'P 1'
#
loop_
_entity.id
_entity.type
_entity.pdbx_description
1 polymer ?
#
loop_
_entity_poly.entity_id
_entity_poly.type
_entity_poly.pdbx_seq_one_letter_code
_entity_poly.pdbx_strand_id
1 'polypeptide(L)'
;MMITGGTFWLLCIIAGVAMPQSQISRAETAPSYAGVGCYKDFIPRAMNRLANFRKPSDSPLDWNDLEKSVVKKCAQKAMQTGYNFFGVQFFGECYGGAGQYDKYGPSTNCVWLSGAYVGKHWANYVYMLTGNECMNFTKLTGSKRSRRYKYNNPSERPLCDTFPYESWLHTWYRFDGASGKAMANTCVEYDHCKK
;
A
#
# COMPACT_ATOMS: atom_id res chain seq x y z
N MET A 1 21.56 49.69 -24.93
CA MET A 1 22.50 50.80 -24.64
C MET A 1 22.50 51.03 -23.13
N MET A 2 23.65 50.77 -22.50
CA MET A 2 24.18 51.22 -21.20
C MET A 2 23.30 51.28 -19.93
N ILE A 3 23.62 50.46 -18.90
CA ILE A 3 24.29 50.77 -17.60
C ILE A 3 23.57 51.86 -16.77
N THR A 4 23.01 51.57 -15.59
CA THR A 4 23.60 51.70 -14.21
C THR A 4 22.41 51.51 -13.23
N GLY A 5 22.45 51.00 -11.99
CA GLY A 5 23.43 51.05 -10.90
C GLY A 5 22.80 51.75 -9.68
N GLY A 6 22.77 51.09 -8.50
CA GLY A 6 22.61 51.71 -7.16
C GLY A 6 21.18 51.69 -6.55
N THR A 7 20.84 50.79 -5.61
CA THR A 7 21.12 50.74 -4.14
C THR A 7 20.25 51.63 -3.24
N PHE A 8 19.46 50.93 -2.41
CA PHE A 8 19.12 51.16 -1.00
C PHE A 8 18.23 52.34 -0.59
N TRP A 9 17.03 52.01 -0.12
CA TRP A 9 16.60 52.40 1.23
C TRP A 9 16.07 51.18 1.98
N LEU A 10 16.69 50.92 3.13
CA LEU A 10 16.32 49.88 4.08
C LEU A 10 15.26 50.46 5.04
N LEU A 11 14.27 49.64 5.38
CA LEU A 11 13.66 49.44 6.72
C LEU A 11 12.12 49.42 6.72
N CYS A 12 11.59 48.19 6.69
CA CYS A 12 10.65 47.76 7.72
C CYS A 12 11.04 46.33 8.16
N ILE A 13 11.54 46.26 9.40
CA ILE A 13 11.67 45.08 10.24
C ILE A 13 10.22 44.66 10.55
N ILE A 14 9.72 43.48 10.18
CA ILE A 14 10.15 42.12 10.50
C ILE A 14 9.84 41.25 9.27
N ALA A 15 10.76 41.17 8.32
CA ALA A 15 10.71 40.09 7.35
C ALA A 15 11.12 38.83 8.11
N GLY A 16 10.11 38.08 8.58
CA GLY A 16 10.32 36.73 9.07
C GLY A 16 11.27 36.03 8.11
N VAL A 17 12.33 35.45 8.66
CA VAL A 17 13.25 34.61 7.92
C VAL A 17 12.37 33.74 7.03
N ALA A 18 12.42 33.98 5.71
CA ALA A 18 11.77 33.09 4.77
C ALA A 18 12.49 31.76 4.98
N MET A 19 11.87 30.91 5.79
CA MET A 19 12.32 29.56 6.01
C MET A 19 12.45 28.99 4.61
N PRO A 20 13.64 28.51 4.20
CA PRO A 20 13.78 27.86 2.92
C PRO A 20 12.70 26.78 2.90
N GLN A 21 11.78 26.87 1.93
CA GLN A 21 10.78 25.84 1.69
C GLN A 21 11.53 24.53 1.76
N SER A 22 11.28 23.77 2.83
CA SER A 22 11.87 22.47 3.02
C SER A 22 11.62 21.74 1.72
N GLN A 23 12.71 21.46 1.02
CA GLN A 23 12.71 20.67 -0.19
C GLN A 23 12.28 19.27 0.24
N ILE A 24 10.96 19.08 0.38
CA ILE A 24 10.37 17.78 0.12
C ILE A 24 10.58 17.62 -1.37
N SER A 25 11.76 17.11 -1.72
CA SER A 25 12.00 16.57 -3.02
C SER A 25 10.92 15.52 -3.23
N ARG A 26 9.89 15.88 -3.99
CA ARG A 26 9.07 14.93 -4.71
C ARG A 26 9.93 14.39 -5.85
N ALA A 27 11.07 13.82 -5.49
CA ALA A 27 11.68 12.78 -6.29
C ALA A 27 10.59 11.72 -6.40
N GLU A 28 10.19 11.46 -7.63
CA GLU A 28 9.21 10.45 -8.00
C GLU A 28 9.77 9.06 -7.64
N THR A 29 9.84 8.76 -6.36
CA THR A 29 10.18 7.43 -5.89
C THR A 29 9.05 6.53 -6.35
N ALA A 30 9.37 5.55 -7.20
CA ALA A 30 8.40 4.58 -7.67
C ALA A 30 7.61 4.04 -6.45
N PRO A 31 6.27 3.98 -6.54
CA PRO A 31 5.47 3.51 -5.41
C PRO A 31 5.94 2.12 -4.99
N SER A 32 6.19 1.95 -3.70
CA SER A 32 6.34 0.62 -3.13
C SER A 32 4.97 -0.05 -3.06
N TYR A 33 4.95 -1.38 -3.14
CA TYR A 33 3.71 -2.13 -3.07
C TYR A 33 3.95 -3.55 -2.58
N ALA A 34 2.93 -4.14 -1.97
CA ALA A 34 2.93 -5.52 -1.51
C ALA A 34 1.76 -6.30 -2.10
N GLY A 35 1.99 -7.57 -2.44
CA GLY A 35 0.93 -8.45 -2.92
C GLY A 35 -0.06 -8.79 -1.81
N VAL A 36 -1.35 -8.57 -2.07
CA VAL A 36 -2.44 -8.89 -1.14
C VAL A 36 -2.99 -10.28 -1.43
N GLY A 37 -3.33 -10.55 -2.69
CA GLY A 37 -3.88 -11.85 -3.09
C GLY A 37 -4.68 -11.81 -4.40
N CYS A 38 -5.30 -12.94 -4.72
CA CYS A 38 -6.11 -13.11 -5.93
C CYS A 38 -7.61 -13.09 -5.60
N TYR A 39 -8.36 -12.23 -6.28
CA TYR A 39 -9.78 -11.99 -5.99
C TYR A 39 -10.62 -12.04 -7.26
N LYS A 40 -11.87 -12.48 -7.13
CA LYS A 40 -12.83 -12.51 -8.24
C LYS A 40 -13.27 -11.10 -8.60
N ASP A 41 -13.60 -10.89 -9.86
CA ASP A 41 -14.24 -9.67 -10.35
C ASP A 41 -15.50 -10.04 -11.14
N PHE A 42 -16.51 -9.18 -11.07
CA PHE A 42 -17.80 -9.37 -11.75
C PHE A 42 -18.41 -7.99 -12.06
N ILE A 43 -19.51 -7.94 -12.82
CA ILE A 43 -20.28 -6.69 -12.99
C ILE A 43 -21.35 -6.63 -11.89
N PRO A 44 -21.47 -5.53 -11.12
CA PRO A 44 -20.66 -4.31 -11.16
C PRO A 44 -19.22 -4.51 -10.64
N ARG A 45 -18.22 -3.88 -11.27
CA ARG A 45 -16.79 -4.13 -10.99
C ARG A 45 -16.43 -3.91 -9.52
N ALA A 46 -15.50 -4.72 -9.01
CA ALA A 46 -14.97 -4.54 -7.66
C ALA A 46 -14.12 -3.26 -7.56
N MET A 47 -13.31 -2.96 -8.59
CA MET A 47 -12.40 -1.82 -8.62
C MET A 47 -12.62 -0.98 -9.89
N ASN A 48 -12.19 0.28 -9.86
CA ASN A 48 -12.32 1.20 -10.99
C ASN A 48 -11.20 0.97 -12.01
N ARG A 49 -11.53 0.93 -13.30
CA ARG A 49 -10.51 0.77 -14.36
C ARG A 49 -9.69 2.05 -14.51
N LEU A 50 -8.37 1.94 -14.38
CA LEU A 50 -7.41 3.05 -14.47
C LEU A 50 -6.69 3.12 -15.82
N ALA A 51 -6.37 1.96 -16.41
CA ALA A 51 -5.66 1.88 -17.68
C ALA A 51 -5.78 0.49 -18.34
N ASN A 52 -5.37 0.40 -19.60
CA ASN A 52 -5.27 -0.87 -20.30
C ASN A 52 -3.96 -0.95 -21.10
N PHE A 53 -2.93 -1.56 -20.52
CA PHE A 53 -1.60 -1.70 -21.12
C PHE A 53 -1.54 -2.77 -22.22
N ARG A 54 -2.64 -3.50 -22.46
CA ARG A 54 -2.75 -4.41 -23.61
C ARG A 54 -2.95 -3.66 -24.92
N LYS A 55 -3.33 -2.38 -24.85
CA LYS A 55 -3.48 -1.51 -26.03
C LYS A 55 -2.15 -0.82 -26.33
N PRO A 56 -1.62 -0.91 -27.56
CA PRO A 56 -0.32 -0.34 -27.92
C PRO A 56 -0.19 1.17 -27.67
N SER A 57 -1.29 1.92 -27.63
CA SER A 57 -1.31 3.37 -27.43
C SER A 57 -0.85 3.81 -26.03
N ASP A 58 -0.99 2.96 -25.02
CA ASP A 58 -0.86 3.34 -23.60
C ASP A 58 0.45 2.86 -22.96
N SER A 59 1.46 2.58 -23.80
CA SER A 59 2.69 1.83 -23.50
C SER A 59 2.45 0.32 -23.53
N PRO A 60 3.05 -0.41 -24.50
CA PRO A 60 2.76 -1.82 -24.70
C PRO A 60 3.23 -2.68 -23.53
N LEU A 61 2.38 -3.64 -23.17
CA LEU A 61 2.71 -4.77 -22.31
C LEU A 61 3.91 -5.54 -22.90
N ASP A 62 4.91 -5.78 -22.07
CA ASP A 62 6.04 -6.66 -22.38
C ASP A 62 5.80 -7.99 -21.67
N TRP A 63 5.58 -9.04 -22.46
CA TRP A 63 5.32 -10.38 -21.94
C TRP A 63 6.54 -10.99 -21.22
N ASN A 64 7.74 -10.46 -21.42
CA ASN A 64 8.95 -10.92 -20.74
C ASN A 64 9.23 -10.16 -19.43
N ASP A 65 8.54 -9.04 -19.19
CA ASP A 65 8.68 -8.22 -17.99
C ASP A 65 7.34 -7.57 -17.63
N LEU A 66 6.44 -8.36 -17.03
CA LEU A 66 5.14 -7.88 -16.59
C LEU A 66 5.25 -6.98 -15.36
N GLU A 67 6.31 -7.15 -14.55
CA GLU A 67 6.54 -6.32 -13.37
C GLU A 67 6.74 -4.85 -13.77
N LYS A 68 7.66 -4.58 -14.70
CA LYS A 68 7.95 -3.23 -15.16
C LYS A 68 6.91 -2.71 -16.14
N SER A 69 6.44 -3.54 -17.07
CA SER A 69 5.55 -3.07 -18.14
C SER A 69 4.11 -2.84 -17.68
N VAL A 70 3.65 -3.55 -16.64
CA VAL A 70 2.27 -3.51 -16.15
C VAL A 70 2.18 -3.13 -14.67
N VAL A 71 2.78 -3.91 -13.77
CA VAL A 71 2.55 -3.78 -12.31
C VAL A 71 3.03 -2.42 -11.78
N LYS A 72 4.27 -2.03 -12.07
CA LYS A 72 4.84 -0.75 -11.63
C LYS A 72 4.08 0.45 -12.18
N LYS A 73 3.68 0.41 -13.45
CA LYS A 73 2.87 1.48 -14.07
C LYS A 73 1.47 1.54 -13.47
N CYS A 74 0.88 0.39 -13.17
CA CYS A 74 -0.43 0.35 -12.51
C CYS A 74 -0.36 0.91 -11.09
N ALA A 75 0.69 0.56 -10.34
CA ALA A 75 0.97 1.13 -9.03
C ALA A 75 1.08 2.66 -9.09
N GLN A 76 1.83 3.19 -10.07
CA GLN A 76 1.95 4.64 -10.29
C GLN A 76 0.60 5.29 -10.56
N LYS A 77 -0.22 4.73 -11.46
CA LYS A 77 -1.55 5.28 -11.76
C LYS A 77 -2.48 5.25 -10.54
N ALA A 78 -2.47 4.18 -9.78
CA ALA A 78 -3.28 4.08 -8.57
C ALA A 78 -2.83 5.09 -7.51
N MET A 79 -1.52 5.28 -7.32
CA MET A 79 -0.96 6.29 -6.41
C MET A 79 -1.34 7.71 -6.84
N GLN A 80 -1.23 8.01 -8.14
CA GLN A 80 -1.64 9.31 -8.71
C GLN A 80 -3.14 9.59 -8.54
N THR A 81 -3.96 8.53 -8.54
CA THR A 81 -5.41 8.62 -8.32
C THR A 81 -5.78 8.70 -6.83
N GLY A 82 -4.82 8.54 -5.91
CA GLY A 82 -5.06 8.52 -4.47
C GLY A 82 -5.71 7.23 -3.96
N TYR A 83 -5.54 6.12 -4.68
CA TYR A 83 -6.00 4.81 -4.22
C TYR A 83 -4.97 4.13 -3.32
N ASN A 84 -5.47 3.27 -2.42
CA ASN A 84 -4.63 2.44 -1.54
C ASN A 84 -4.33 1.08 -2.16
N PHE A 85 -5.18 0.62 -3.10
CA PHE A 85 -5.07 -0.68 -3.72
C PHE A 85 -5.11 -0.54 -5.24
N PHE A 86 -4.37 -1.41 -5.92
CA PHE A 86 -4.47 -1.62 -7.35
C PHE A 86 -4.55 -3.10 -7.68
N GLY A 87 -5.15 -3.41 -8.81
CA GLY A 87 -5.33 -4.77 -9.30
C GLY A 87 -4.90 -4.87 -10.74
N VAL A 88 -4.27 -5.98 -11.09
CA VAL A 88 -4.02 -6.34 -12.49
C VAL A 88 -4.94 -7.49 -12.87
N GLN A 89 -5.76 -7.27 -13.89
CA GLN A 89 -6.63 -8.28 -14.50
C GLN A 89 -6.27 -8.48 -15.95
N PHE A 90 -6.54 -9.69 -16.44
CA PHE A 90 -6.28 -10.09 -17.81
C PHE A 90 -4.88 -9.67 -18.29
N PHE A 91 -3.86 -9.93 -17.46
CA PHE A 91 -2.44 -9.66 -17.69
C PHE A 91 -2.00 -8.18 -17.84
N GLY A 92 -2.90 -7.25 -18.13
CA GLY A 92 -2.51 -5.87 -18.48
C GLY A 92 -3.57 -4.80 -18.23
N GLU A 93 -4.75 -5.16 -17.74
CA GLU A 93 -5.76 -4.20 -17.35
C GLU A 93 -5.50 -3.75 -15.91
N CYS A 94 -5.41 -2.44 -15.73
CA CYS A 94 -5.11 -1.84 -14.45
C CYS A 94 -6.39 -1.33 -13.81
N TYR A 95 -6.59 -1.71 -12.55
CA TYR A 95 -7.72 -1.31 -11.73
C TYR A 95 -7.22 -0.70 -10.41
N GLY A 96 -8.02 0.17 -9.80
CA GLY A 96 -7.71 0.88 -8.56
C GLY A 96 -8.93 1.04 -7.65
N GLY A 97 -8.71 1.11 -6.33
CA GLY A 97 -9.78 1.28 -5.35
C GLY A 97 -9.31 1.57 -3.93
N ALA A 98 -10.25 1.92 -3.05
CA ALA A 98 -9.98 2.28 -1.66
C ALA A 98 -9.92 1.08 -0.71
N GLY A 99 -10.49 -0.08 -1.10
CA GLY A 99 -10.44 -1.32 -0.30
C GLY A 99 -11.45 -2.40 -0.68
N GLN A 100 -12.39 -2.10 -1.58
CA GLN A 100 -13.49 -2.98 -2.00
C GLN A 100 -13.09 -4.13 -2.95
N TYR A 101 -11.82 -4.50 -3.00
CA TYR A 101 -11.27 -5.45 -3.98
C TYR A 101 -11.71 -6.89 -3.75
N ASP A 102 -12.12 -7.24 -2.54
CA ASP A 102 -12.49 -8.59 -2.10
C ASP A 102 -14.00 -8.84 -2.10
N LYS A 103 -14.79 -7.91 -2.65
CA LYS A 103 -16.27 -7.97 -2.71
C LYS A 103 -16.83 -9.32 -3.18
N TYR A 104 -16.17 -9.98 -4.13
CA TYR A 104 -16.62 -11.26 -4.71
C TYR A 104 -15.86 -12.48 -4.17
N GLY A 105 -15.02 -12.29 -3.15
CA GLY A 105 -14.24 -13.34 -2.52
C GLY A 105 -12.98 -13.76 -3.29
N PRO A 106 -12.23 -14.73 -2.74
CA PRO A 106 -10.95 -15.16 -3.29
C PRO A 106 -11.13 -15.89 -4.63
N SER A 107 -10.10 -15.80 -5.48
CA SER A 107 -9.98 -16.50 -6.76
C SER A 107 -8.67 -17.30 -6.80
N THR A 108 -8.65 -18.35 -7.60
CA THR A 108 -7.41 -19.08 -7.96
C THR A 108 -6.92 -18.74 -9.37
N ASN A 109 -7.63 -17.85 -10.07
CA ASN A 109 -7.38 -17.53 -11.48
C ASN A 109 -6.35 -16.39 -11.65
N CYS A 110 -5.28 -16.41 -10.86
CA CYS A 110 -4.12 -15.53 -11.02
C CYS A 110 -2.87 -16.38 -11.27
N VAL A 111 -1.81 -15.78 -11.81
CA VAL A 111 -0.59 -16.49 -12.17
C VAL A 111 0.64 -15.65 -11.89
N TRP A 112 1.71 -16.31 -11.46
CA TRP A 112 3.05 -15.73 -11.49
C TRP A 112 3.63 -15.92 -12.89
N LEU A 113 3.92 -14.82 -13.57
CA LEU A 113 4.47 -14.83 -14.93
C LEU A 113 5.41 -13.64 -15.08
N SER A 114 6.60 -13.89 -15.64
CA SER A 114 7.54 -12.84 -16.07
C SER A 114 7.79 -11.76 -15.01
N GLY A 115 8.11 -12.22 -13.79
CA GLY A 115 8.48 -11.36 -12.65
C GLY A 115 7.32 -10.84 -11.79
N ALA A 116 6.06 -11.13 -12.13
CA ALA A 116 4.92 -10.58 -11.40
C ALA A 116 3.73 -11.55 -11.26
N TYR A 117 2.91 -11.31 -10.23
CA TYR A 117 1.58 -11.90 -10.13
C TYR A 117 0.55 -11.05 -10.87
N VAL A 118 -0.22 -11.65 -11.77
CA VAL A 118 -1.29 -10.96 -12.50
C VAL A 118 -2.55 -11.81 -12.54
N GLY A 119 -3.70 -11.15 -12.63
CA GLY A 119 -4.98 -11.81 -12.79
C GLY A 119 -5.23 -12.26 -14.24
N LYS A 120 -5.94 -13.38 -14.39
CA LYS A 120 -6.50 -13.82 -15.69
C LYS A 120 -7.91 -13.24 -15.87
N HIS A 121 -8.71 -13.83 -16.74
CA HIS A 121 -10.09 -13.41 -17.00
C HIS A 121 -10.94 -13.42 -15.71
N TRP A 122 -11.62 -12.29 -15.42
CA TRP A 122 -12.45 -12.07 -14.22
C TRP A 122 -11.76 -12.33 -12.87
N ALA A 123 -10.44 -12.14 -12.81
CA ALA A 123 -9.70 -12.15 -11.57
C ALA A 123 -8.73 -10.98 -11.54
N ASN A 124 -8.67 -10.29 -10.40
CA ASN A 124 -7.68 -9.27 -10.12
C ASN A 124 -6.64 -9.89 -9.18
N TYR A 125 -5.35 -9.85 -9.55
CA TYR A 125 -4.32 -9.96 -8.53
C TYR A 125 -4.11 -8.57 -7.93
N VAL A 126 -4.39 -8.46 -6.63
CA VAL A 126 -4.45 -7.20 -5.90
C VAL A 126 -3.15 -6.95 -5.18
N TYR A 127 -2.69 -5.72 -5.29
CA TYR A 127 -1.55 -5.15 -4.60
C TYR A 127 -2.04 -3.98 -3.74
N MET A 128 -1.44 -3.84 -2.58
CA MET A 128 -1.60 -2.67 -1.73
C MET A 128 -0.44 -1.72 -2.04
N LEU A 129 -0.73 -0.45 -2.27
CA LEU A 129 0.29 0.59 -2.30
C LEU A 129 0.80 0.77 -0.89
N THR A 130 2.11 0.80 -0.77
CA THR A 130 2.79 0.91 0.50
C THR A 130 3.75 2.07 0.40
N GLY A 131 3.87 2.88 1.44
CA GLY A 131 5.14 3.58 1.60
C GLY A 131 6.19 2.60 2.14
N ASN A 132 7.21 3.14 2.81
CA ASN A 132 8.25 2.34 3.45
C ASN A 132 7.70 1.41 4.55
N GLU A 133 6.47 1.63 4.99
CA GLU A 133 5.78 0.99 6.11
C GLU A 133 5.54 -0.51 5.93
N CYS A 134 5.18 -0.99 4.72
CA CYS A 134 4.87 -2.41 4.52
C CYS A 134 6.07 -3.27 4.09
N MET A 135 7.21 -2.61 3.82
CA MET A 135 8.47 -3.29 3.59
C MET A 135 9.33 -3.29 4.85
N ASN A 136 9.14 -2.29 5.73
CA ASN A 136 9.82 -2.16 7.00
C ASN A 136 8.83 -2.32 8.16
N PHE A 137 8.51 -3.58 8.47
CA PHE A 137 7.63 -3.94 9.57
C PHE A 137 8.24 -5.00 10.48
N THR A 138 7.84 -4.98 11.75
CA THR A 138 8.21 -6.01 12.72
C THR A 138 7.22 -7.19 12.65
N LYS A 139 7.72 -8.41 12.48
CA LYS A 139 6.89 -9.62 12.54
C LYS A 139 6.63 -10.02 13.98
N LEU A 140 5.36 -10.21 14.33
CA LEU A 140 4.93 -10.66 15.66
C LEU A 140 4.44 -12.10 15.57
N THR A 141 5.23 -13.04 16.08
CA THR A 141 4.96 -14.49 15.95
C THR A 141 4.52 -15.19 17.23
N GLY A 142 4.52 -14.48 18.36
CA GLY A 142 4.22 -15.04 19.68
C GLY A 142 2.78 -15.52 19.84
N SER A 143 2.60 -16.74 20.35
CA SER A 143 1.29 -17.38 20.55
C SER A 143 0.32 -16.56 21.41
N LYS A 144 0.82 -15.82 22.42
CA LYS A 144 0.05 -14.88 23.26
C LYS A 144 -0.60 -13.72 22.49
N ARG A 145 -0.30 -13.56 21.20
CA ARG A 145 -0.92 -12.57 20.31
C ARG A 145 -2.02 -13.19 19.43
N SER A 146 -2.35 -14.47 19.67
CA SER A 146 -3.40 -15.20 18.99
C SER A 146 -4.66 -15.24 19.83
N ARG A 147 -5.83 -15.03 19.20
CA ARG A 147 -7.13 -15.26 19.85
C ARG A 147 -7.32 -16.70 20.32
N ARG A 148 -6.60 -17.66 19.74
CA ARG A 148 -6.71 -19.09 20.10
C ARG A 148 -5.90 -19.46 21.34
N TYR A 149 -5.05 -18.55 21.82
CA TYR A 149 -4.24 -18.81 23.00
C TYR A 149 -5.11 -18.78 24.25
N LYS A 150 -4.95 -19.79 25.11
CA LYS A 150 -5.66 -19.91 26.38
C LYS A 150 -4.73 -19.48 27.50
N TYR A 151 -5.13 -18.45 28.23
CA TYR A 151 -4.42 -17.97 29.41
C TYR A 151 -4.81 -18.80 30.63
N ASN A 152 -3.81 -19.26 31.38
CA ASN A 152 -4.04 -20.01 32.61
C ASN A 152 -4.29 -19.07 33.81
N ASN A 153 -3.77 -17.84 33.74
CA ASN A 153 -3.97 -16.82 34.74
C ASN A 153 -5.05 -15.82 34.27
N PRO A 154 -6.16 -15.66 35.00
CA PRO A 154 -7.21 -14.68 34.66
C PRO A 154 -6.74 -13.23 34.60
N SER A 155 -5.65 -12.90 35.29
CA SER A 155 -5.08 -11.54 35.33
C SER A 155 -4.13 -11.24 34.16
N GLU A 156 -3.80 -12.23 33.33
CA GLU A 156 -2.91 -12.03 32.18
C GLU A 156 -3.68 -11.48 30.98
N ARG A 157 -3.22 -10.35 30.43
CA ARG A 157 -3.84 -9.70 29.27
C ARG A 157 -3.31 -10.21 27.94
N PRO A 158 -4.13 -10.21 26.88
CA PRO A 158 -3.66 -10.52 25.54
C PRO A 158 -2.63 -9.51 25.04
N LEU A 159 -1.65 -9.99 24.27
CA LEU A 159 -0.58 -9.14 23.74
C LEU A 159 -0.87 -8.64 22.32
N CYS A 160 -2.01 -8.95 21.72
CA CYS A 160 -2.31 -8.52 20.34
C CYS A 160 -2.60 -7.02 20.22
N ASP A 161 -2.98 -6.38 21.32
CA ASP A 161 -3.33 -4.97 21.44
C ASP A 161 -2.54 -4.26 22.55
N THR A 162 -1.76 -5.02 23.33
CA THR A 162 -0.83 -4.48 24.33
C THR A 162 0.59 -4.40 23.77
N PHE A 163 1.18 -3.21 23.79
CA PHE A 163 2.59 -2.97 23.45
C PHE A 163 3.32 -2.41 24.67
N PRO A 164 4.55 -2.88 24.98
CA PRO A 164 5.32 -2.30 26.08
C PRO A 164 5.57 -0.81 25.81
N TYR A 165 5.74 -0.03 26.88
CA TYR A 165 5.85 1.43 26.85
C TYR A 165 7.03 1.95 26.01
N GLU A 166 8.04 1.13 25.72
CA GLU A 166 9.13 1.46 24.78
C GLU A 166 8.84 1.07 23.31
N SER A 167 7.69 0.46 23.05
CA SER A 167 7.22 -0.05 21.75
C SER A 167 6.06 0.76 21.17
N TRP A 168 5.74 1.94 21.71
CA TRP A 168 5.01 2.99 20.96
C TRP A 168 5.87 3.58 19.82
N LEU A 169 6.97 2.90 19.46
CA LEU A 169 7.70 3.12 18.24
C LEU A 169 6.70 3.06 17.08
N HIS A 170 6.76 4.11 16.28
CA HIS A 170 5.92 4.41 15.13
C HIS A 170 6.20 3.43 13.96
N THR A 171 6.42 2.16 14.26
CA THR A 171 6.80 1.11 13.32
C THR A 171 5.62 0.20 13.06
N TRP A 172 5.46 -0.15 11.80
CA TRP A 172 4.41 -1.07 11.38
C TRP A 172 4.73 -2.48 11.83
N TYR A 173 3.70 -3.27 12.12
CA TYR A 173 3.87 -4.67 12.51
C TYR A 173 2.87 -5.57 11.78
N ARG A 174 3.21 -6.85 11.65
CA ARG A 174 2.36 -7.87 11.04
C ARG A 174 2.38 -9.14 11.87
N PHE A 175 1.21 -9.70 12.14
CA PHE A 175 1.11 -11.02 12.75
C PHE A 175 1.51 -12.12 11.77
N ASP A 176 2.22 -13.12 12.28
CA ASP A 176 2.60 -14.32 11.55
C ASP A 176 2.77 -15.51 12.53
N GLY A 177 3.08 -16.71 12.03
CA GLY A 177 3.34 -17.87 12.87
C GLY A 177 2.19 -18.22 13.81
N ALA A 178 2.48 -18.40 15.10
CA ALA A 178 1.48 -18.79 16.10
C ALA A 178 0.47 -17.66 16.41
N SER A 179 0.83 -16.39 16.14
CA SER A 179 -0.10 -15.26 16.23
C SER A 179 -1.22 -15.32 15.18
N GLY A 180 -1.00 -16.06 14.09
CA GLY A 180 -1.90 -16.09 12.93
C GLY A 180 -1.58 -14.97 11.92
N LYS A 181 -2.29 -14.99 10.79
CA LYS A 181 -2.08 -14.05 9.67
C LYS A 181 -3.31 -13.16 9.38
N ALA A 182 -4.35 -13.28 10.21
CA ALA A 182 -5.59 -12.53 10.03
C ALA A 182 -5.37 -11.06 10.37
N MET A 183 -5.92 -10.17 9.54
CA MET A 183 -5.90 -8.72 9.75
C MET A 183 -7.30 -8.25 10.16
N ALA A 184 -7.36 -7.31 11.09
CA ALA A 184 -8.61 -6.72 11.54
C ALA A 184 -9.30 -5.96 10.38
N ASN A 185 -10.52 -6.35 10.02
CA ASN A 185 -11.37 -5.62 9.07
C ASN A 185 -12.34 -4.65 9.74
N THR A 186 -12.33 -4.62 11.07
CA THR A 186 -13.17 -3.81 11.97
C THR A 186 -12.34 -3.47 13.20
N CYS A 187 -12.66 -2.38 13.89
CA CYS A 187 -11.99 -2.02 15.14
C CYS A 187 -12.08 -3.18 16.15
N VAL A 188 -10.97 -3.50 16.81
CA VAL A 188 -10.93 -4.50 17.88
C VAL A 188 -11.26 -3.81 19.19
N GLU A 189 -12.09 -4.45 20.02
CA GLU A 189 -12.30 -4.01 21.39
C GLU A 189 -10.98 -4.14 22.19
N TYR A 190 -10.86 -3.36 23.26
CA TYR A 190 -9.69 -3.38 24.14
C TYR A 190 -9.57 -4.71 24.88
N ASP A 191 -8.35 -5.17 25.12
CA ASP A 191 -7.96 -6.47 25.65
C ASP A 191 -8.53 -7.66 24.83
N HIS A 192 -8.61 -7.53 23.50
CA HIS A 192 -9.12 -8.58 22.61
C HIS A 192 -8.29 -8.79 21.35
N CYS A 193 -8.10 -10.06 20.98
CA CYS A 193 -7.49 -10.43 19.69
C CYS A 193 -8.57 -10.73 18.65
N LYS A 194 -8.37 -10.26 17.41
CA LYS A 194 -9.31 -10.54 16.32
C LYS A 194 -9.36 -12.01 15.93
N LYS A 195 -10.53 -12.41 15.40
CA LYS A 195 -10.83 -13.75 14.92
C LYS A 195 -10.10 -14.06 13.62
#